data_AF-A0A7C6SHI0-F1
#
_entry.id   AF-A0A7C6SHI0-F1
#
_cell.length_a   1.000
_cell.length_b   1.000
_cell.length_c   1.000
_cell.angle_alpha   90.00
_cell.angle_beta   90.00
_cell.angle_gamma   90.00
#
_symmetry.space_group_name_H-M   'P 1'
#
loop_
_entity.id
_entity.type
_entity.pdbx_description
1 polymer ?
#
loop_
_entity_poly.entity_id
_entity_poly.type
_entity_poly.pdbx_seq_one_letter_code
_entity_poly.pdbx_strand_id
1 'polypeptide(L)'
;EFDQSFSEEILDLIEEEIEQHNNLLDEVDFSRNRFGYLYTFVQGQIIYMVLEDDWFEKHNIYPSYLTVHELVMNRLDEVSEVLESREEVLMEALDKLHEDLINHPLFRYQTSKKKRFDFFLDYLENEADDVLDSVFFNLEGEPLQEEIRDFIEHLWRDKKMTQ
;
A
#
# COMPACT_ATOMS: atom_id res chain seq x y z
N GLU A 1 -3.50 14.85 -5.72
CA GLU A 1 -3.30 13.57 -6.42
C GLU A 1 -3.44 12.48 -5.37
N PHE A 2 -4.42 11.60 -5.52
CA PHE A 2 -4.59 10.43 -4.66
C PHE A 2 -3.68 9.35 -5.22
N ASP A 3 -2.43 9.32 -4.77
CA ASP A 3 -1.46 8.27 -5.11
C ASP A 3 -1.54 7.18 -4.01
N GLN A 4 -2.72 6.56 -3.89
CA GLN A 4 -2.89 5.38 -3.05
C GLN A 4 -2.72 4.16 -3.93
N SER A 5 -1.52 3.58 -3.90
CA SER A 5 -1.31 2.22 -4.38
C SER A 5 -1.91 1.25 -3.36
N PHE A 6 -2.92 0.49 -3.76
CA PHE A 6 -3.41 -0.63 -2.97
C PHE A 6 -2.46 -1.83 -3.11
N SER A 7 -2.32 -2.64 -2.05
CA SER A 7 -1.53 -3.87 -2.09
C SER A 7 -2.19 -4.94 -2.95
N GLU A 8 -1.41 -5.89 -3.46
CA GLU A 8 -1.91 -7.02 -4.28
C GLU A 8 -3.07 -7.76 -3.60
N GLU A 9 -2.96 -8.09 -2.32
CA GLU A 9 -4.04 -8.74 -1.56
C GLU A 9 -5.36 -7.97 -1.56
N ILE A 10 -5.33 -6.63 -1.54
CA ILE A 10 -6.53 -5.80 -1.60
C ILE A 10 -7.09 -5.78 -3.03
N LEU A 11 -6.21 -5.80 -4.04
CA LEU A 11 -6.62 -5.88 -5.44
C LEU A 11 -7.23 -7.24 -5.76
N ASP A 12 -6.70 -8.33 -5.21
CA ASP A 12 -7.23 -9.69 -5.35
C ASP A 12 -8.65 -9.79 -4.78
N LEU A 13 -8.96 -9.07 -3.69
CA LEU A 13 -10.32 -9.03 -3.13
C LEU A 13 -11.33 -8.48 -4.13
N ILE A 14 -10.95 -7.53 -4.98
CA ILE A 14 -11.84 -6.83 -5.91
C ILE A 14 -11.60 -7.21 -7.37
N GLU A 15 -10.80 -8.24 -7.65
CA GLU A 15 -10.42 -8.66 -9.00
C GLU A 15 -11.66 -8.97 -9.84
N GLU A 16 -12.62 -9.71 -9.28
CA GLU A 16 -13.85 -10.07 -9.98
C GLU A 16 -14.67 -8.82 -10.37
N GLU A 17 -14.78 -7.82 -9.49
CA GLU A 17 -15.46 -6.57 -9.81
C GLU A 17 -14.72 -5.74 -10.85
N ILE A 18 -13.39 -5.74 -10.83
CA ILE A 18 -12.57 -5.12 -11.87
C ILE A 18 -12.84 -5.78 -13.22
N GLU A 19 -12.88 -7.11 -13.27
CA GLU A 19 -13.22 -7.86 -14.48
C GLU A 19 -14.64 -7.54 -14.97
N GLN A 20 -15.62 -7.53 -14.06
CA GLN A 20 -17.01 -7.16 -14.39
C GLN A 20 -17.08 -5.73 -14.95
N HIS A 21 -16.37 -4.79 -14.35
CA HIS A 21 -16.30 -3.41 -14.85
C HIS A 21 -15.67 -3.36 -16.25
N ASN A 22 -14.58 -4.09 -16.48
CA ASN A 22 -13.93 -4.14 -17.79
C ASN A 22 -14.83 -4.76 -18.86
N ASN A 23 -15.59 -5.80 -18.53
CA ASN A 23 -16.56 -6.40 -19.45
C ASN A 23 -17.67 -5.41 -19.85
N LEU A 24 -18.09 -4.50 -18.95
CA LEU A 24 -19.04 -3.44 -19.28
C LEU A 24 -18.46 -2.43 -20.28
N LEU A 25 -17.15 -2.18 -20.25
CA LEU A 25 -16.49 -1.28 -21.21
C LEU A 25 -16.52 -1.85 -22.64
N ASP A 26 -16.47 -3.17 -22.80
CA ASP A 26 -16.54 -3.82 -24.11
C ASP A 26 -17.91 -3.62 -24.80
N GLU A 27 -18.96 -3.32 -24.02
CA GLU A 27 -20.30 -3.02 -24.55
C GLU A 27 -20.48 -1.55 -24.97
N VAL A 28 -19.49 -0.69 -24.72
CA VAL A 28 -19.58 0.75 -24.98
C VAL A 28 -19.06 1.11 -26.38
N ASP A 29 -19.91 1.82 -27.13
CA ASP A 29 -19.54 2.36 -28.44
C ASP A 29 -18.77 3.68 -28.29
N PHE A 30 -17.44 3.58 -28.18
CA PHE A 30 -16.53 4.73 -28.11
C PHE A 30 -16.45 5.56 -29.41
N SER A 31 -17.15 5.19 -30.49
CA SER A 31 -17.15 5.98 -31.72
C SER A 31 -17.91 7.30 -31.59
N ARG A 32 -18.73 7.45 -30.54
CA ARG A 32 -19.48 8.68 -30.26
C ARG A 32 -18.69 9.61 -29.36
N ASN A 33 -18.60 10.87 -29.78
CA ASN A 33 -17.95 11.90 -28.99
C ASN A 33 -18.68 12.08 -27.66
N ARG A 34 -17.89 12.10 -26.57
CA ARG A 34 -18.36 12.53 -25.25
C ARG A 34 -18.92 13.96 -25.30
N PHE A 35 -18.17 14.86 -25.95
CA PHE A 35 -18.53 16.25 -26.19
C PHE A 35 -18.04 16.69 -27.56
N GLY A 36 -18.88 17.40 -28.31
CA GLY A 36 -18.56 18.02 -29.58
C GLY A 36 -19.03 19.47 -29.61
N TYR A 37 -18.11 20.39 -29.89
CA TYR A 37 -18.44 21.81 -30.05
C TYR A 37 -18.28 22.21 -31.52
N LEU A 38 -19.39 22.64 -32.14
CA LEU A 38 -19.37 23.24 -33.47
C LEU A 38 -19.54 24.74 -33.34
N TYR A 39 -18.58 25.50 -33.86
CA TYR A 39 -18.66 26.95 -33.95
C TYR A 39 -18.75 27.35 -35.42
N THR A 40 -19.73 28.19 -35.75
CA THR A 40 -19.82 28.79 -37.09
C THR A 40 -20.09 30.29 -36.99
N PHE A 41 -19.50 31.03 -37.92
CA PHE A 41 -19.65 32.48 -38.04
C PHE A 41 -20.48 32.79 -39.28
N VAL A 42 -21.68 33.30 -39.08
CA VAL A 42 -22.59 33.66 -40.18
C VAL A 42 -23.01 35.12 -40.02
N GLN A 43 -22.65 35.95 -41.01
CA GLN A 43 -23.01 37.38 -41.06
C GLN A 43 -22.68 38.16 -39.77
N GLY A 44 -21.53 37.89 -39.14
CA GLY A 44 -21.09 38.56 -37.92
C GLY A 44 -21.74 38.04 -36.63
N GLN A 45 -22.56 36.97 -36.71
CA GLN A 45 -23.09 36.26 -35.55
C GLN A 45 -22.33 34.94 -35.34
N ILE A 46 -22.08 34.62 -34.07
CA ILE A 46 -21.56 33.31 -33.66
C ILE A 46 -22.75 32.40 -33.38
N ILE A 47 -22.82 31.31 -34.11
CA ILE A 47 -23.73 30.21 -33.80
C ILE A 47 -22.87 29.07 -33.24
N TYR A 48 -23.22 28.58 -32.07
CA TYR A 48 -22.62 27.39 -31.50
C TYR A 48 -23.65 26.28 -31.36
N MET A 49 -23.21 25.05 -31.60
CA MET A 49 -23.96 23.83 -31.35
C MET A 49 -23.10 22.93 -30.47
N VAL A 50 -23.70 22.41 -29.41
CA VAL A 50 -23.08 21.42 -28.53
C VAL A 50 -23.74 20.08 -28.81
N LEU A 51 -22.94 19.06 -29.07
CA LEU A 51 -23.35 17.66 -29.18
C LEU A 51 -22.76 16.94 -27.97
N GLU A 52 -23.62 16.38 -27.12
CA GLU A 52 -23.22 15.65 -25.92
C GLU A 52 -23.79 14.23 -26.01
N ASP A 53 -22.99 13.23 -25.64
CA ASP A 53 -23.45 11.85 -25.46
C ASP A 53 -22.96 11.36 -24.09
N ASP A 54 -23.91 11.08 -23.20
CA ASP A 54 -23.68 10.79 -21.78
C ASP A 54 -23.35 9.31 -21.53
N TRP A 55 -22.85 8.59 -22.55
CA TRP A 55 -22.51 7.18 -22.40
C TRP A 55 -21.50 6.95 -21.26
N PHE A 56 -20.56 7.86 -21.03
CA PHE A 56 -19.57 7.74 -19.96
C PHE A 56 -20.22 7.82 -18.55
N GLU A 57 -21.23 8.68 -18.36
CA GLU A 57 -22.00 8.76 -17.11
C GLU A 57 -22.92 7.56 -16.96
N LYS A 58 -23.62 7.19 -18.04
CA LYS A 58 -24.54 6.05 -18.05
C LYS A 58 -23.82 4.72 -17.73
N HIS A 59 -22.59 4.57 -18.19
CA HIS A 59 -21.79 3.35 -18.01
C HIS A 59 -20.77 3.47 -16.87
N ASN A 60 -20.83 4.54 -16.05
CA ASN A 60 -19.92 4.79 -14.92
C ASN A 60 -18.42 4.68 -15.29
N ILE A 61 -18.05 5.22 -16.45
CA ILE A 61 -16.69 5.15 -16.98
C ILE A 61 -15.90 6.34 -16.44
N TYR A 62 -15.18 6.09 -15.35
CA TYR A 62 -14.32 7.05 -14.68
C TYR A 62 -12.84 6.67 -14.83
N PRO A 63 -11.90 7.60 -14.54
CA PRO A 63 -10.49 7.25 -14.40
C PRO A 63 -10.30 6.04 -13.47
N SER A 64 -9.40 5.13 -13.86
CA SER A 64 -9.19 3.83 -13.21
C SER A 64 -8.99 3.94 -11.69
N TYR A 65 -8.26 4.95 -11.22
CA TYR A 65 -8.01 5.15 -9.79
C TYR A 65 -9.29 5.44 -9.00
N LEU A 66 -10.27 6.15 -9.58
CA LEU A 66 -11.56 6.42 -8.91
C LEU A 66 -12.39 5.15 -8.83
N THR A 67 -12.44 4.39 -9.93
CA THR A 67 -13.17 3.13 -9.98
C THR A 67 -12.59 2.14 -8.97
N VAL A 68 -11.27 1.93 -8.95
CA VAL A 68 -10.62 1.02 -8.00
C VAL A 68 -10.87 1.47 -6.56
N HIS A 69 -10.71 2.76 -6.26
CA HIS A 69 -11.00 3.27 -4.92
C HIS A 69 -12.46 3.05 -4.50
N GLU A 70 -13.43 3.26 -5.40
CA GLU A 70 -14.84 2.99 -5.12
C GLU A 70 -15.10 1.51 -4.85
N LEU A 71 -14.48 0.61 -5.64
CA LEU A 71 -14.57 -0.84 -5.43
C LEU A 71 -13.98 -1.26 -4.07
N VAL A 72 -12.82 -0.71 -3.70
CA VAL A 72 -12.23 -0.95 -2.37
C VAL A 72 -13.14 -0.44 -1.25
N MET A 73 -13.71 0.75 -1.40
CA MET A 73 -14.62 1.33 -0.39
C MET A 73 -15.91 0.52 -0.22
N ASN A 74 -16.35 -0.19 -1.27
CA ASN A 74 -17.50 -1.09 -1.17
C ASN A 74 -17.20 -2.37 -0.37
N ARG A 75 -15.92 -2.69 -0.18
CA ARG A 75 -15.41 -3.85 0.58
C ARG A 75 -14.59 -3.42 1.81
N LEU A 76 -14.99 -2.30 2.43
CA LEU A 76 -14.22 -1.70 3.50
C LEU A 76 -14.07 -2.63 4.73
N ASP A 77 -15.08 -3.46 5.00
CA ASP A 77 -15.03 -4.43 6.10
C ASP A 77 -13.97 -5.52 5.81
N GLU A 78 -13.99 -6.15 4.63
CA GLU A 78 -13.00 -7.17 4.28
C GLU A 78 -11.58 -6.60 4.18
N VAL A 79 -11.45 -5.38 3.66
CA VAL A 79 -10.16 -4.67 3.60
C VAL A 79 -9.64 -4.40 5.01
N SER A 80 -10.51 -4.03 5.94
CA SER A 80 -10.13 -3.82 7.35
C SER A 80 -9.65 -5.12 7.98
N GLU A 81 -10.32 -6.24 7.74
CA GLU A 81 -9.90 -7.56 8.24
C GLU A 81 -8.51 -7.96 7.71
N VAL A 82 -8.23 -7.72 6.42
CA VAL A 82 -6.90 -7.98 5.85
C VAL A 82 -5.84 -7.12 6.52
N LEU A 83 -6.11 -5.83 6.73
CA LEU A 83 -5.17 -4.93 7.40
C LEU A 83 -4.93 -5.32 8.86
N GLU A 84 -5.99 -5.68 9.60
CA GLU A 84 -5.88 -6.16 10.98
C GLU A 84 -5.07 -7.46 11.05
N SER A 85 -5.31 -8.41 10.15
CA SER A 85 -4.54 -9.67 10.12
C SER A 85 -3.05 -9.44 9.85
N ARG A 86 -2.71 -8.47 8.99
CA ARG A 86 -1.32 -8.06 8.73
C ARG A 86 -0.67 -7.46 9.96
N GLU A 87 -1.40 -6.62 10.69
CA GLU A 87 -0.92 -6.03 11.93
C GLU A 87 -0.66 -7.10 12.99
N GLU A 88 -1.56 -8.08 13.13
CA GLU A 88 -1.37 -9.23 14.04
C GLU A 88 -0.12 -10.03 13.68
N VAL A 89 0.05 -10.42 12.41
CA VAL A 89 1.25 -11.17 11.97
C VAL A 89 2.52 -10.37 12.21
N LEU A 90 2.50 -9.06 11.97
CA LEU A 90 3.66 -8.20 12.21
C LEU A 90 3.98 -8.08 13.70
N MET A 91 2.97 -7.91 14.56
CA MET A 91 3.16 -7.86 16.01
C MET A 91 3.74 -9.16 16.54
N GLU A 92 3.23 -10.32 16.10
CA GLU A 92 3.77 -11.63 16.48
C GLU A 92 5.25 -11.80 16.06
N ALA A 93 5.60 -11.35 14.84
CA ALA A 93 6.98 -11.39 14.36
C ALA A 93 7.90 -10.48 15.20
N LEU A 94 7.44 -9.29 15.58
CA LEU A 94 8.19 -8.35 16.42
C LEU A 94 8.37 -8.88 17.85
N ASP A 95 7.35 -9.50 18.42
CA ASP A 95 7.43 -10.11 19.76
C ASP A 95 8.42 -11.28 19.77
N LYS A 96 8.35 -12.15 18.76
CA LYS A 96 9.32 -13.25 18.58
C LYS A 96 10.74 -12.71 18.41
N LEU A 97 10.93 -11.70 17.57
CA LEU A 97 12.23 -11.04 17.39
C LEU A 97 12.77 -10.47 18.71
N HIS A 98 11.90 -9.87 19.53
CA HIS A 98 12.28 -9.37 20.86
C HIS A 98 12.76 -10.50 21.77
N GLU A 99 11.97 -11.58 21.88
CA GLU A 99 12.30 -12.74 22.71
C GLU A 99 13.60 -13.43 22.27
N ASP A 100 13.81 -13.60 20.97
CA ASP A 100 15.01 -14.21 20.42
C ASP A 100 16.25 -13.38 20.78
N LEU A 101 16.20 -12.06 20.53
CA LEU A 101 17.35 -11.18 20.71
C LEU A 101 17.71 -10.94 22.18
N ILE A 102 16.73 -10.75 23.08
CA ILE A 102 17.02 -10.49 24.49
C ILE A 102 17.70 -11.70 25.15
N ASN A 103 17.37 -12.91 24.67
CA ASN A 103 17.94 -14.17 25.13
C ASN A 103 19.20 -14.58 24.37
N HIS A 104 19.43 -14.03 23.17
CA HIS A 104 20.58 -14.39 22.34
C HIS A 104 21.91 -14.09 23.05
N PRO A 105 22.84 -15.07 23.20
CA PRO A 105 24.07 -14.87 23.96
C PRO A 105 24.94 -13.71 23.45
N LEU A 106 25.02 -13.53 22.12
CA LEU A 106 25.83 -12.47 21.52
C LEU A 106 25.25 -11.09 21.74
N PHE A 107 23.93 -10.96 21.86
CA PHE A 107 23.27 -9.69 22.15
C PHE A 107 23.24 -9.41 23.64
N ARG A 108 22.85 -10.41 24.45
CA ARG A 108 22.68 -10.33 25.90
C ARG A 108 23.91 -9.81 26.62
N TYR A 109 25.11 -10.20 26.22
CA TYR A 109 26.35 -9.77 26.87
C TYR A 109 27.04 -8.59 26.18
N GLN A 110 26.49 -8.07 25.07
CA GLN A 110 27.13 -7.01 24.29
C GLN A 110 26.82 -5.62 24.83
N THR A 111 27.84 -4.94 25.36
CA THR A 111 27.71 -3.56 25.88
C THR A 111 27.94 -2.49 24.83
N SER A 112 28.64 -2.81 23.72
CA SER A 112 28.91 -1.84 22.66
C SER A 112 27.69 -1.64 21.78
N LYS A 113 27.24 -0.38 21.64
CA LYS A 113 26.13 0.01 20.74
C LYS A 113 26.39 -0.43 19.31
N LYS A 114 27.60 -0.15 18.80
CA LYS A 114 27.99 -0.51 17.43
C LYS A 114 27.90 -2.01 17.19
N LYS A 115 28.45 -2.82 18.11
CA LYS A 115 28.41 -4.28 17.96
C LYS A 115 27.01 -4.88 18.07
N ARG A 116 26.11 -4.26 18.84
CA ARG A 116 24.68 -4.66 18.87
C ARG A 116 24.00 -4.36 17.54
N PHE A 117 24.28 -3.20 16.98
CA PHE A 117 23.79 -2.81 15.66
C PHE A 117 24.28 -3.74 14.55
N ASP A 118 25.60 -3.96 14.48
CA ASP A 118 26.19 -4.86 13.48
C ASP A 118 25.63 -6.29 13.59
N PHE A 119 25.45 -6.81 14.83
CA PHE A 119 24.84 -8.12 15.07
C PHE A 119 23.36 -8.17 14.66
N PHE A 120 22.59 -7.12 14.97
CA PHE A 120 21.17 -7.10 14.64
C PHE A 120 20.94 -7.04 13.13
N LEU A 121 21.75 -6.29 12.38
CA LEU A 121 21.70 -6.32 10.92
C LEU A 121 21.98 -7.72 10.36
N ASP A 122 23.03 -8.38 10.85
CA ASP A 122 23.37 -9.75 10.47
C ASP A 122 22.22 -10.73 10.80
N TYR A 123 21.55 -10.55 11.94
CA TYR A 123 20.38 -11.34 12.31
C TYR A 123 19.19 -11.09 11.38
N LEU A 124 18.89 -9.83 11.04
CA LEU A 124 17.81 -9.49 10.12
C LEU A 124 18.03 -10.10 8.73
N GLU A 125 19.26 -10.06 8.21
CA GLU A 125 19.58 -10.58 6.87
C GLU A 125 19.55 -12.11 6.78
N ASN A 126 19.77 -12.84 7.87
CA ASN A 126 20.01 -14.28 7.83
C ASN A 126 18.99 -15.14 8.61
N GLU A 127 18.36 -14.58 9.64
CA GLU A 127 17.58 -15.35 10.62
C GLU A 127 16.16 -14.81 10.86
N ALA A 128 15.89 -13.55 10.53
CA ALA A 128 14.59 -12.93 10.76
C ALA A 128 13.53 -13.35 9.73
N ASP A 129 12.25 -13.24 10.12
CA ASP A 129 11.12 -13.48 9.23
C ASP A 129 10.97 -12.32 8.23
N ASP A 130 10.80 -12.62 6.93
CA ASP A 130 10.71 -11.63 5.83
C ASP A 130 9.65 -10.52 6.05
N VAL A 131 8.62 -10.79 6.86
CA VAL A 131 7.58 -9.80 7.22
C VAL A 131 8.19 -8.55 7.88
N LEU A 132 9.31 -8.71 8.58
CA LEU A 132 10.01 -7.64 9.27
C LEU A 132 10.74 -6.68 8.32
N ASP A 133 10.89 -7.04 7.04
CA ASP A 133 11.51 -6.17 6.03
C ASP A 133 10.76 -4.85 5.90
N SER A 134 9.42 -4.91 6.00
CA SER A 134 8.54 -3.74 5.96
C SER A 134 8.77 -2.73 7.10
N VAL A 135 9.43 -3.14 8.18
CA VAL A 135 9.72 -2.31 9.35
C VAL A 135 11.15 -1.80 9.34
N PHE A 136 12.10 -2.62 8.91
CA PHE A 136 13.53 -2.33 9.06
C PHE A 136 14.25 -2.00 7.75
N PHE A 137 13.58 -2.11 6.60
CA PHE A 137 14.18 -1.81 5.30
C PHE A 137 13.26 -0.91 4.47
N ASN A 138 13.87 -0.09 3.61
CA ASN A 138 13.13 0.69 2.63
C ASN A 138 12.80 -0.16 1.39
N LEU A 139 12.05 0.42 0.44
CA LEU A 139 11.68 -0.25 -0.81
C LEU A 139 12.88 -0.62 -1.71
N GLU A 140 14.05 -0.04 -1.46
CA GLU A 140 15.30 -0.36 -2.17
C GLU A 140 16.10 -1.48 -1.47
N GLY A 141 15.58 -2.02 -0.35
CA GLY A 141 16.24 -3.03 0.46
C GLY A 141 17.37 -2.46 1.34
N GLU A 142 17.43 -1.15 1.52
CA GLU A 142 18.41 -0.52 2.42
C GLU A 142 17.89 -0.46 3.86
N PRO A 143 18.73 -0.76 4.86
CA PRO A 143 18.33 -0.78 6.26
C PRO A 143 17.99 0.63 6.78
N LEU A 144 16.81 0.74 7.38
CA LEU A 144 16.26 1.90 8.05
C LEU A 144 16.98 2.15 9.38
N GLN A 145 18.03 2.97 9.32
CA GLN A 145 19.00 3.13 10.41
C GLN A 145 18.39 3.66 11.72
N GLU A 146 17.35 4.48 11.66
CA GLU A 146 16.74 5.13 12.84
C GLU A 146 15.87 4.12 13.59
N GLU A 147 15.00 3.45 12.86
CA GLU A 147 14.07 2.40 13.28
C GLU A 147 14.82 1.25 13.95
N ILE A 148 15.89 0.79 13.31
CA ILE A 148 16.76 -0.27 13.84
C ILE A 148 17.42 0.18 15.16
N ARG A 149 17.93 1.42 15.22
CA ARG A 149 18.61 1.92 16.43
C ARG A 149 17.63 2.06 17.59
N ASP A 150 16.44 2.55 17.33
CA ASP A 150 15.41 2.74 18.34
C ASP A 150 14.95 1.39 18.89
N PHE A 151 14.73 0.40 18.02
CA PHE A 151 14.40 -0.96 18.43
C PHE A 151 15.49 -1.60 19.31
N ILE A 152 16.77 -1.52 18.91
CA ILE A 152 17.90 -2.06 19.69
C ILE A 152 18.05 -1.36 21.05
N GLU A 153 17.82 -0.05 21.11
CA GLU A 153 17.87 0.69 22.37
C GLU A 153 16.68 0.37 23.28
N HIS A 154 15.49 0.11 22.71
CA HIS A 154 14.34 -0.39 23.44
C HIS A 154 14.65 -1.76 24.08
N LEU A 155 15.07 -2.73 23.29
CA LEU A 155 15.50 -4.06 23.77
C LEU A 155 16.52 -3.99 24.91
N TRP A 156 17.48 -3.08 24.80
CA TRP A 156 18.53 -2.92 25.81
C TRP A 156 18.06 -2.25 27.10
N ARG A 157 17.06 -1.36 27.02
CA ARG A 157 16.41 -0.81 28.20
C ARG A 157 15.64 -1.89 28.94
N ASP A 158 14.87 -2.69 28.21
CA ASP A 158 14.07 -3.78 28.79
C ASP A 158 14.95 -4.80 29.51
N LYS A 159 16.06 -5.19 28.88
CA LYS A 159 17.09 -6.03 29.50
C LYS A 159 17.58 -5.45 30.83
N LYS A 160 17.82 -4.14 30.92
CA LYS A 160 18.28 -3.50 32.16
C LYS A 160 17.21 -3.50 33.26
N MET A 161 15.93 -3.55 32.91
CA MET A 161 14.84 -3.61 33.89
C MET A 161 14.58 -5.04 34.39
N THR A 162 14.97 -6.06 33.62
CA THR A 162 14.84 -7.49 33.97
C THR A 162 16.05 -8.07 34.72
N GLN A 163 17.10 -7.27 34.98
CA GLN A 163 18.29 -7.64 35.77
C GLN A 163 18.29 -6.97 37.14
#